data_AF-A0A375ACG9-F1
#
_entry.id   AF-A0A375ACG9-F1
#
_cell.length_a   1.000
_cell.length_b   1.000
_cell.length_c   1.000
_cell.angle_alpha   90.00
_cell.angle_beta   90.00
_cell.angle_gamma   90.00
#
_symmetry.space_group_name_H-M   'P 1'
#
loop_
_entity.id
_entity.type
_entity.pdbx_description
1 polymer ?
#
loop_
_entity_poly.entity_id
_entity_poly.type
_entity_poly.pdbx_seq_one_letter_code
_entity_poly.pdbx_strand_id
1 'polypeptide(L)'
;MKRRLFIKSAALLSVASSLPAFSNSTTTCQKENNSQESYQTSIAIVSDLHISSNALLSDFETALKNITQNHHVNAIIIPGDIAENIDFIERTINSTINYFNNKKAIIILGNHDVRGPDSKIWVKDPKADNPYYKVVIEKYVQINSLFAKHVTGHACFDEWIDGHHFIALNTDRGLKDQAFFDESTLRWFEGKMNENTQGKKKFVIVHQSLNDTHWRANLFGGFGEQDKRIKEILLRHPETFIISGHIHNGFGVLEAMQKNSAH
;
A
#
# COMPACT_ATOMS: atom_id res chain seq x y z
N MET A 1 -13.78 -23.70 -19.68
CA MET A 1 -12.91 -23.40 -18.53
C MET A 1 -13.71 -22.56 -17.54
N LYS A 2 -13.98 -23.08 -16.34
CA LYS A 2 -15.01 -22.54 -15.42
C LYS A 2 -14.58 -21.18 -14.84
N ARG A 3 -15.36 -20.13 -15.12
CA ARG A 3 -15.28 -18.82 -14.46
C ARG A 3 -15.56 -19.00 -12.96
N ARG A 4 -14.63 -18.59 -12.10
CA ARG A 4 -14.88 -18.45 -10.65
C ARG A 4 -15.21 -16.99 -10.37
N LEU A 5 -16.37 -16.80 -9.73
CA LEU A 5 -16.89 -15.54 -9.24
C LEU A 5 -15.94 -14.98 -8.16
N PHE A 6 -15.47 -13.74 -8.32
CA PHE A 6 -14.72 -13.02 -7.29
C PHE A 6 -15.69 -12.53 -6.21
N ILE A 7 -15.47 -12.96 -4.97
CA ILE A 7 -16.16 -12.41 -3.80
C ILE A 7 -15.45 -11.11 -3.44
N LYS A 8 -16.16 -9.99 -3.54
CA LYS A 8 -15.73 -8.67 -3.05
C LYS A 8 -15.88 -8.67 -1.53
N SER A 9 -14.79 -8.66 -0.80
CA SER A 9 -14.79 -8.45 0.65
C SER A 9 -13.92 -7.23 0.97
N ALA A 10 -14.49 -6.24 1.63
CA ALA A 10 -13.75 -5.18 2.30
C ALA A 10 -13.65 -5.56 3.78
N ALA A 11 -12.45 -5.46 4.35
CA ALA A 11 -12.24 -5.66 5.78
C ALA A 11 -12.19 -4.30 6.48
N LEU A 12 -13.02 -4.10 7.51
CA LEU A 12 -12.81 -3.07 8.51
C LEU A 12 -11.99 -3.69 9.64
N LEU A 13 -10.78 -3.18 9.89
CA LEU A 13 -9.98 -3.55 11.05
C LEU A 13 -10.29 -2.56 12.19
N SER A 14 -10.97 -3.01 13.24
CA SER A 14 -11.00 -2.31 14.53
C SER A 14 -9.88 -2.89 15.40
N VAL A 15 -8.84 -2.10 15.67
CA VAL A 15 -7.73 -2.53 16.54
C VAL A 15 -8.16 -2.38 17.99
N ALA A 16 -8.54 -3.50 18.62
CA ALA A 16 -8.64 -3.60 20.07
C ALA A 16 -7.64 -4.65 20.55
N SER A 17 -6.77 -4.24 21.46
CA SER A 17 -5.67 -4.99 22.04
C SER A 17 -6.11 -6.06 23.04
N SER A 18 -5.31 -7.13 23.12
CA SER A 18 -5.22 -8.21 24.12
C SER A 18 -5.92 -9.53 23.80
N LEU A 19 -5.10 -10.54 23.50
CA LEU A 19 -5.39 -11.97 23.66
C LEU A 19 -5.07 -12.37 25.12
N PRO A 20 -5.84 -13.25 25.78
CA PRO A 20 -5.58 -14.68 25.57
C PRO A 20 -6.80 -15.65 25.67
N ALA A 21 -6.51 -16.88 25.23
CA ALA A 21 -7.08 -18.18 25.58
C ALA A 21 -8.40 -18.65 24.93
N PHE A 22 -8.31 -19.86 24.38
CA PHE A 22 -9.38 -20.66 23.80
C PHE A 22 -10.52 -20.94 24.80
N SER A 23 -11.76 -20.66 24.38
CA SER A 23 -12.92 -21.45 24.79
C SER A 23 -13.98 -21.42 23.69
N ASN A 24 -14.45 -22.60 23.28
CA ASN A 24 -15.58 -22.75 22.37
C ASN A 24 -16.85 -22.20 23.03
N SER A 25 -17.23 -20.98 22.66
CA SER A 25 -18.59 -20.47 22.85
C SER A 25 -18.96 -19.64 21.63
N THR A 26 -20.02 -20.04 20.96
CA THR A 26 -20.72 -19.24 19.94
C THR A 26 -21.16 -17.92 20.57
N THR A 27 -20.37 -16.87 20.37
CA THR A 27 -20.69 -15.52 20.84
C THR A 27 -21.34 -14.76 19.68
N THR A 28 -22.66 -14.61 19.78
CA THR A 28 -23.44 -13.59 19.09
C THR A 28 -22.78 -12.23 19.28
N CYS A 29 -22.50 -11.50 18.19
CA CYS A 29 -22.04 -10.10 18.26
C CYS A 29 -23.08 -9.26 19.01
N GLN A 30 -22.87 -9.07 20.31
CA GLN A 30 -23.52 -8.01 21.05
C GLN A 30 -22.86 -6.69 20.64
N LYS A 31 -23.67 -5.75 20.19
CA LYS A 31 -23.26 -4.35 20.09
C LYS A 31 -23.02 -3.85 21.50
N GLU A 32 -21.77 -3.79 21.92
CA GLU A 32 -21.40 -2.99 23.08
C GLU A 32 -21.70 -1.53 22.76
N ASN A 33 -22.62 -0.95 23.52
CA ASN A 33 -22.82 0.49 23.58
C ASN A 33 -21.60 1.10 24.29
N ASN A 34 -20.47 1.20 23.58
CA ASN A 34 -19.40 2.08 24.01
C ASN A 34 -19.82 3.52 23.69
N SER A 35 -19.79 4.35 24.73
CA SER A 35 -19.80 5.81 24.64
C SER A 35 -18.99 6.28 23.44
N GLN A 36 -19.53 7.23 22.67
CA GLN A 36 -18.91 7.81 21.47
C GLN A 36 -17.48 8.32 21.75
N GLU A 37 -16.49 7.42 21.74
CA GLU A 37 -15.18 7.79 21.25
C GLU A 37 -15.36 8.05 19.76
N SER A 38 -15.25 9.32 19.39
CA SER A 38 -15.15 9.76 18.01
C SER A 38 -14.02 8.98 17.34
N TYR A 39 -14.34 7.94 16.56
CA TYR A 39 -13.36 7.24 15.74
C TYR A 39 -12.60 8.28 14.91
N GLN A 40 -11.32 8.47 15.23
CA GLN A 40 -10.58 9.67 14.83
C GLN A 40 -10.35 9.71 13.31
N THR A 41 -10.17 8.55 12.64
CA THR A 41 -10.18 8.38 11.16
C THR A 41 -10.48 6.93 10.82
N SER A 42 -11.21 6.72 9.72
CA SER A 42 -11.42 5.41 9.12
C SER A 42 -10.82 5.38 7.71
N ILE A 43 -9.99 4.37 7.46
CA ILE A 43 -9.16 4.26 6.25
C ILE A 43 -9.61 3.04 5.44
N ALA A 44 -9.92 3.24 4.16
CA ALA A 44 -10.07 2.14 3.21
C ALA A 44 -8.69 1.74 2.65
N ILE A 45 -8.45 0.44 2.49
CA ILE A 45 -7.25 -0.08 1.83
C ILE A 45 -7.72 -0.88 0.62
N VAL A 46 -7.24 -0.51 -0.57
CA VAL A 46 -7.57 -1.18 -1.83
C VAL A 46 -6.28 -1.33 -2.63
N SER A 47 -5.94 -2.53 -3.10
CA SER A 47 -4.66 -2.83 -3.74
C SER A 47 -4.86 -3.57 -5.06
N ASP A 48 -3.83 -3.54 -5.92
CA ASP A 48 -3.71 -4.36 -7.11
C ASP A 48 -4.93 -4.24 -8.04
N LEU A 49 -5.23 -2.99 -8.41
CA LEU A 49 -6.39 -2.63 -9.20
C LEU A 49 -6.26 -3.09 -10.67
N HIS A 50 -5.04 -3.06 -11.22
CA HIS A 50 -4.73 -3.41 -12.61
C HIS A 50 -5.71 -2.83 -13.63
N ILE A 51 -6.06 -1.54 -13.48
CA ILE A 51 -7.00 -0.88 -14.38
C ILE A 51 -6.37 -0.79 -15.78
N SER A 52 -7.04 -1.46 -16.73
CA SER A 52 -6.62 -1.60 -18.12
C SER A 52 -7.74 -1.31 -19.12
N SER A 53 -8.93 -0.95 -18.63
CA SER A 53 -10.10 -0.66 -19.45
C SER A 53 -11.06 0.30 -18.75
N ASN A 54 -11.92 0.94 -19.54
CA ASN A 54 -12.99 1.81 -19.01
C ASN A 54 -13.97 1.06 -18.12
N ALA A 55 -14.18 -0.24 -18.36
CA ALA A 55 -15.05 -1.06 -17.52
C ALA A 55 -14.47 -1.24 -16.11
N LEU A 56 -13.17 -1.55 -16.01
CA LEU A 56 -12.49 -1.67 -14.72
C LEU A 56 -12.41 -0.34 -13.98
N LEU A 57 -12.18 0.76 -14.69
CA LEU A 57 -12.22 2.09 -14.09
C LEU A 57 -13.61 2.41 -13.51
N SER A 58 -14.68 2.10 -14.24
CA SER A 58 -16.06 2.28 -13.76
C SER A 58 -16.39 1.42 -12.54
N ASP A 59 -15.88 0.18 -12.49
CA ASP A 59 -15.98 -0.68 -11.31
C ASP A 59 -15.25 -0.08 -10.10
N PHE A 60 -14.08 0.53 -10.32
CA PHE A 60 -13.33 1.23 -9.28
C PHE A 60 -14.04 2.49 -8.80
N GLU A 61 -14.59 3.31 -9.69
CA GLU A 61 -15.40 4.49 -9.33
C GLU A 61 -16.64 4.11 -8.52
N THR A 62 -17.27 2.98 -8.86
CA THR A 62 -18.37 2.43 -8.06
C THR A 62 -17.90 2.03 -6.66
N ALA A 63 -16.71 1.43 -6.53
CA ALA A 63 -16.13 1.12 -5.23
C ALA A 63 -15.82 2.39 -4.42
N LEU A 64 -15.20 3.41 -5.03
CA LEU A 64 -14.92 4.71 -4.40
C LEU A 64 -16.21 5.38 -3.90
N LYS A 65 -17.27 5.37 -4.71
CA LYS A 65 -18.60 5.87 -4.32
C LYS A 65 -19.13 5.13 -3.10
N ASN A 66 -19.07 3.80 -3.09
CA ASN A 66 -19.57 3.00 -1.98
C ASN A 66 -18.78 3.24 -0.69
N ILE A 67 -17.44 3.34 -0.79
CA ILE A 67 -16.56 3.63 0.34
C ILE A 67 -16.88 5.01 0.93
N THR A 68 -17.05 6.02 0.09
CA THR A 68 -17.18 7.42 0.54
C THR A 68 -18.59 7.79 1.02
N GLN A 69 -19.63 7.07 0.59
CA GLN A 69 -21.03 7.37 0.92
C GLN A 69 -21.59 6.54 2.08
N ASN A 70 -21.12 5.31 2.30
CA ASN A 70 -21.79 4.36 3.20
C ASN A 70 -21.05 4.11 4.51
N HIS A 71 -19.81 4.57 4.61
CA HIS A 71 -18.95 4.36 5.76
C HIS A 71 -18.29 5.69 6.07
N HIS A 72 -18.09 6.02 7.34
CA HIS A 72 -17.39 7.24 7.77
C HIS A 72 -15.88 7.20 7.41
N VAL A 73 -15.55 6.70 6.22
CA VAL A 73 -14.21 6.58 5.65
C VAL A 73 -13.82 7.93 5.06
N ASN A 74 -12.77 8.50 5.65
CA ASN A 74 -12.21 9.80 5.34
C ASN A 74 -10.76 9.70 4.84
N ALA A 75 -10.22 8.50 4.65
CA ALA A 75 -8.97 8.28 3.95
C ALA A 75 -8.93 6.99 3.13
N ILE A 76 -8.04 6.92 2.14
CA ILE A 76 -7.78 5.73 1.34
C ILE A 76 -6.28 5.48 1.17
N ILE A 77 -5.87 4.21 1.21
CA ILE A 77 -4.52 3.75 0.88
C ILE A 77 -4.61 2.81 -0.32
N ILE A 78 -3.78 3.08 -1.33
CA ILE A 78 -3.62 2.25 -2.52
C ILE A 78 -2.14 1.87 -2.66
N PRO A 79 -1.74 0.66 -2.19
CA PRO A 79 -0.35 0.26 -2.11
C PRO A 79 0.16 -0.33 -3.44
N GLY A 80 -0.08 0.35 -4.57
CA GLY A 80 0.48 0.00 -5.88
C GLY A 80 -0.40 -0.86 -6.79
N ASP A 81 0.15 -1.12 -7.98
CA ASP A 81 -0.48 -1.76 -9.15
C ASP A 81 -1.85 -1.17 -9.47
N ILE A 82 -1.86 0.15 -9.62
CA ILE A 82 -3.08 0.92 -9.84
C ILE A 82 -3.61 0.77 -11.27
N ALA A 83 -2.73 0.61 -12.25
CA ALA A 83 -3.10 0.48 -13.67
C ALA A 83 -2.01 -0.19 -14.53
N GLU A 84 -2.36 -0.50 -15.78
CA GLU A 84 -1.44 -1.16 -16.74
C GLU A 84 -0.71 -0.17 -17.66
N ASN A 85 -1.09 1.11 -17.67
CA ASN A 85 -0.43 2.14 -18.47
C ASN A 85 -0.70 3.56 -17.92
N ILE A 86 0.00 4.54 -18.49
CA ILE A 86 0.02 5.91 -17.99
C ILE A 86 -1.34 6.63 -18.09
N ASP A 87 -2.15 6.34 -19.12
CA ASP A 87 -3.50 6.90 -19.25
C ASP A 87 -4.40 6.42 -18.11
N PHE A 88 -4.39 5.11 -17.84
CA PHE A 88 -5.18 4.57 -16.75
C PHE A 88 -4.63 4.93 -15.37
N ILE A 89 -3.31 5.10 -15.20
CA ILE A 89 -2.72 5.65 -13.97
C ILE A 89 -3.32 7.03 -13.69
N GLU A 90 -3.25 7.94 -14.67
CA GLU A 90 -3.77 9.31 -14.53
C GLU A 90 -5.26 9.31 -14.18
N ARG A 91 -6.04 8.51 -14.92
CA ARG A 91 -7.50 8.44 -14.71
C ARG A 91 -7.87 7.83 -13.36
N THR A 92 -7.14 6.82 -12.90
CA THR A 92 -7.36 6.20 -11.58
C THR A 92 -7.08 7.17 -10.45
N ILE A 93 -5.98 7.94 -10.53
CA ILE A 93 -5.66 8.96 -9.53
C ILE A 93 -6.69 10.10 -9.58
N ASN A 94 -7.08 10.57 -10.78
CA ASN A 94 -8.12 11.60 -10.93
C ASN A 94 -9.49 11.16 -10.38
N SER A 95 -9.91 9.92 -10.63
CA SER A 95 -11.13 9.39 -10.01
C SER A 95 -10.99 9.36 -8.49
N THR A 96 -9.83 8.98 -7.94
CA THR A 96 -9.59 9.03 -6.50
C THR A 96 -9.66 10.47 -5.96
N ILE A 97 -9.06 11.46 -6.64
CA ILE A 97 -9.16 12.89 -6.32
C ILE A 97 -10.63 13.34 -6.27
N ASN A 98 -11.43 12.94 -7.24
CA ASN A 98 -12.84 13.35 -7.32
C ASN A 98 -13.66 12.84 -6.13
N TYR A 99 -13.47 11.57 -5.73
CA TYR A 99 -14.26 10.97 -4.64
C TYR A 99 -13.68 11.25 -3.23
N PHE A 100 -12.37 11.42 -3.11
CA PHE A 100 -11.66 11.76 -1.87
C PHE A 100 -11.24 13.23 -1.82
N ASN A 101 -11.95 14.12 -2.53
CA ASN A 101 -11.68 15.55 -2.47
C ASN A 101 -11.80 16.07 -1.02
N ASN A 102 -10.81 16.85 -0.57
CA ASN A 102 -10.65 17.31 0.83
C ASN A 102 -10.50 16.19 1.89
N LYS A 103 -10.28 14.95 1.46
CA LYS A 103 -9.93 13.80 2.31
C LYS A 103 -8.47 13.40 2.07
N LYS A 104 -7.97 12.44 2.84
CA LYS A 104 -6.59 11.95 2.70
C LYS A 104 -6.53 10.77 1.73
N ALA A 105 -5.50 10.73 0.90
CA ALA A 105 -5.20 9.56 0.07
C ALA A 105 -3.68 9.32 0.06
N ILE A 106 -3.29 8.06 0.20
CA ILE A 106 -1.90 7.61 0.07
C ILE A 106 -1.89 6.61 -1.08
N ILE A 107 -1.41 7.04 -2.24
CA ILE A 107 -1.36 6.24 -3.46
C ILE A 107 0.11 6.10 -3.83
N ILE A 108 0.63 4.87 -3.88
CA ILE A 108 1.97 4.58 -4.41
C ILE A 108 1.85 3.77 -5.71
N LEU A 109 2.96 3.65 -6.42
CA LEU A 109 3.07 2.82 -7.62
C LEU A 109 3.54 1.40 -7.26
N GLY A 110 3.06 0.42 -8.02
CA GLY A 110 3.54 -0.96 -8.02
C GLY A 110 4.37 -1.28 -9.28
N ASN A 111 4.80 -2.54 -9.41
CA ASN A 111 5.67 -2.92 -10.52
C ASN A 111 4.97 -2.82 -11.88
N HIS A 112 3.66 -3.11 -11.99
CA HIS A 112 2.93 -2.92 -13.24
C HIS A 112 2.87 -1.46 -13.66
N ASP A 113 2.77 -0.55 -12.69
CA ASP A 113 2.74 0.89 -12.96
C ASP A 113 4.09 1.42 -13.47
N VAL A 114 5.21 0.89 -12.96
CA VAL A 114 6.55 1.43 -13.28
C VAL A 114 7.30 0.70 -14.39
N ARG A 115 7.00 -0.58 -14.63
CA ARG A 115 7.72 -1.39 -15.65
C ARG A 115 7.25 -1.10 -17.08
N GLY A 116 6.03 -0.58 -17.21
CA GLY A 116 5.37 -0.29 -18.48
C GLY A 116 4.66 -1.48 -19.12
N PRO A 117 3.82 -1.23 -20.14
CA PRO A 117 2.92 -2.23 -20.71
C PRO A 117 3.61 -3.21 -21.67
N ASP A 118 4.75 -2.85 -22.26
CA ASP A 118 5.42 -3.70 -23.25
C ASP A 118 6.41 -4.66 -22.59
N SER A 119 6.01 -5.94 -22.52
CA SER A 119 6.84 -7.00 -21.95
C SER A 119 8.20 -7.21 -22.63
N LYS A 120 8.40 -6.73 -23.87
CA LYS A 120 9.66 -6.86 -24.59
C LYS A 120 10.77 -5.99 -24.01
N ILE A 121 10.43 -4.94 -23.27
CA ILE A 121 11.36 -3.97 -22.70
C ILE A 121 11.44 -4.02 -21.18
N TRP A 122 10.79 -5.01 -20.55
CA TRP A 122 10.81 -5.15 -19.09
C TRP A 122 12.22 -5.41 -18.56
N VAL A 123 12.65 -4.52 -17.66
CA VAL A 123 13.99 -4.53 -17.09
C VAL A 123 14.02 -5.38 -15.82
N LYS A 124 15.01 -6.27 -15.70
CA LYS A 124 15.28 -7.03 -14.46
C LYS A 124 16.55 -6.61 -13.75
N ASP A 125 17.53 -6.09 -14.49
CA ASP A 125 18.80 -5.61 -13.95
C ASP A 125 18.60 -4.18 -13.41
N PRO A 126 18.81 -3.91 -12.12
CA PRO A 126 18.70 -2.55 -11.55
C PRO A 126 19.67 -1.53 -12.14
N LYS A 127 20.70 -1.97 -12.84
CA LYS A 127 21.67 -1.09 -13.53
C LYS A 127 21.22 -0.70 -14.93
N ALA A 128 20.23 -1.38 -15.51
CA ALA A 128 19.73 -1.07 -16.84
C ALA A 128 18.69 0.06 -16.79
N ASP A 129 18.65 0.87 -17.85
CA ASP A 129 17.70 1.98 -17.95
C ASP A 129 16.31 1.47 -18.37
N ASN A 130 15.27 1.95 -17.71
CA ASN A 130 13.89 1.80 -18.17
C ASN A 130 13.37 3.18 -18.62
N PRO A 131 13.27 3.45 -19.93
CA PRO A 131 12.82 4.75 -20.42
C PRO A 131 11.37 5.06 -20.05
N TYR A 132 10.52 4.04 -19.88
CA TYR A 132 9.13 4.22 -19.46
C TYR A 132 9.05 4.76 -18.02
N TYR A 133 9.92 4.28 -17.13
CA TYR A 133 9.94 4.66 -15.73
C TYR A 133 10.09 6.18 -15.54
N LYS A 134 11.01 6.81 -16.29
CA LYS A 134 11.24 8.27 -16.22
C LYS A 134 9.99 9.07 -16.54
N VAL A 135 9.24 8.65 -17.56
CA VAL A 135 8.01 9.33 -17.99
C VAL A 135 6.88 9.12 -16.97
N VAL A 136 6.68 7.88 -16.52
CA VAL A 136 5.56 7.58 -15.62
C VAL A 136 5.76 8.17 -14.22
N ILE A 137 6.98 8.19 -13.69
CA ILE A 137 7.23 8.73 -12.35
C ILE A 137 7.03 10.24 -12.30
N GLU A 138 7.44 10.97 -13.33
CA GLU A 138 7.22 12.42 -13.45
C GLU A 138 5.72 12.74 -13.51
N LYS A 139 4.98 12.01 -14.36
CA LYS A 139 3.53 12.18 -14.50
C LYS A 139 2.78 11.83 -13.21
N TYR A 140 3.17 10.75 -12.55
CA TYR A 140 2.61 10.34 -11.25
C TYR A 140 2.82 11.42 -10.19
N VAL A 141 4.06 11.92 -10.01
CA VAL A 141 4.37 12.98 -9.04
C VAL A 141 3.55 14.24 -9.32
N GLN A 142 3.40 14.61 -10.59
CA GLN A 142 2.60 15.78 -10.98
C GLN A 142 1.13 15.63 -10.55
N ILE A 143 0.48 14.51 -10.88
CA ILE A 143 -0.95 14.33 -10.60
C ILE A 143 -1.20 14.06 -9.11
N ASN A 144 -0.35 13.26 -8.46
CA ASN A 144 -0.49 12.92 -7.04
C ASN A 144 -0.13 14.08 -6.09
N SER A 145 0.43 15.18 -6.61
CA SER A 145 0.74 16.39 -5.83
C SER A 145 -0.47 17.04 -5.15
N LEU A 146 -1.69 16.75 -5.60
CA LEU A 146 -2.92 17.17 -4.93
C LEU A 146 -3.14 16.48 -3.58
N PHE A 147 -2.55 15.29 -3.38
CA PHE A 147 -2.64 14.54 -2.13
C PHE A 147 -1.36 14.62 -1.30
N ALA A 148 -0.19 14.65 -1.94
CA ALA A 148 1.08 14.45 -1.26
C ALA A 148 2.19 15.35 -1.78
N LYS A 149 3.06 15.79 -0.86
CA LYS A 149 4.31 16.47 -1.20
C LYS A 149 5.43 15.45 -1.37
N HIS A 150 5.76 15.12 -2.61
CA HIS A 150 6.83 14.18 -2.93
C HIS A 150 8.23 14.71 -2.64
N VAL A 151 9.11 13.81 -2.22
CA VAL A 151 10.54 14.08 -2.08
C VAL A 151 11.16 14.16 -3.48
N THR A 152 11.90 15.25 -3.71
CA THR A 152 12.63 15.44 -4.95
C THR A 152 13.63 14.32 -5.17
N GLY A 153 13.55 13.64 -6.31
CA GLY A 153 14.49 12.61 -6.75
C GLY A 153 14.01 11.17 -6.63
N HIS A 154 13.04 10.84 -5.75
CA HIS A 154 12.63 9.44 -5.52
C HIS A 154 11.13 9.23 -5.27
N ALA A 155 10.28 10.24 -5.51
CA ALA A 155 8.81 10.16 -5.47
C ALA A 155 8.17 9.57 -4.18
N CYS A 156 8.96 9.27 -3.16
CA CYS A 156 8.48 8.91 -1.83
C CYS A 156 7.86 10.13 -1.16
N PHE A 157 7.02 9.90 -0.16
CA PHE A 157 6.41 10.97 0.63
C PHE A 157 5.95 10.41 1.97
N ASP A 158 5.62 11.29 2.91
CA ASP A 158 4.99 10.91 4.16
C ASP A 158 3.78 11.81 4.45
N GLU A 159 2.83 11.27 5.19
CA GLU A 159 1.62 11.97 5.62
C GLU A 159 1.32 11.65 7.08
N TRP A 160 0.73 12.62 7.77
CA TRP A 160 0.24 12.46 9.13
C TRP A 160 -1.28 12.45 9.15
N ILE A 161 -1.85 11.39 9.74
CA ILE A 161 -3.30 11.20 9.86
C ILE A 161 -3.59 10.86 11.32
N ASP A 162 -4.26 11.77 12.03
CA ASP A 162 -4.56 11.68 13.47
C ASP A 162 -3.37 11.33 14.37
N GLY A 163 -2.24 11.97 14.08
CA GLY A 163 -0.99 11.77 14.80
C GLY A 163 -0.26 10.47 14.46
N HIS A 164 -0.80 9.61 13.61
CA HIS A 164 -0.08 8.47 13.05
C HIS A 164 0.72 8.88 11.83
N HIS A 165 1.90 8.28 11.67
CA HIS A 165 2.83 8.61 10.60
C HIS A 165 2.78 7.55 9.51
N PHE A 166 2.38 7.95 8.31
CA PHE A 166 2.32 7.09 7.13
C PHE A 166 3.46 7.45 6.20
N ILE A 167 4.28 6.45 5.87
CA ILE A 167 5.51 6.62 5.09
C ILE A 167 5.34 5.80 3.81
N ALA A 168 5.25 6.50 2.69
CA ALA A 168 4.96 5.93 1.38
C ALA A 168 6.26 5.77 0.57
N LEU A 169 6.65 4.52 0.32
CA LEU A 169 7.85 4.14 -0.42
C LEU A 169 7.48 3.81 -1.88
N ASN A 170 7.94 4.64 -2.79
CA ASN A 170 7.96 4.34 -4.23
C ASN A 170 9.34 3.82 -4.62
N THR A 171 9.38 2.84 -5.52
CA THR A 171 10.64 2.32 -6.07
C THR A 171 11.37 3.39 -6.89
N ASP A 172 12.70 3.36 -6.85
CA ASP A 172 13.58 4.26 -7.59
C ASP A 172 13.89 3.78 -9.02
N ARG A 173 13.42 2.59 -9.39
CA ARG A 173 13.58 2.00 -10.72
C ARG A 173 12.32 1.28 -11.16
N GLY A 174 12.04 1.34 -12.47
CA GLY A 174 10.96 0.58 -13.11
C GLY A 174 11.37 -0.85 -13.43
N LEU A 175 11.64 -1.67 -12.41
CA LEU A 175 11.93 -3.09 -12.62
C LEU A 175 10.65 -3.87 -12.85
N LYS A 176 10.79 -5.02 -13.52
CA LYS A 176 9.67 -5.86 -13.94
C LYS A 176 8.78 -6.28 -12.76
N ASP A 177 9.40 -6.78 -11.69
CA ASP A 177 8.66 -7.38 -10.57
C ASP A 177 9.14 -6.89 -9.17
N GLN A 178 10.36 -6.35 -9.05
CA GLN A 178 10.98 -5.99 -7.77
C GLN A 178 10.99 -4.48 -7.50
N ALA A 179 11.06 -4.07 -6.23
CA ALA A 179 11.44 -2.71 -5.87
C ALA A 179 12.96 -2.54 -5.93
N PHE A 180 13.39 -1.31 -6.11
CA PHE A 180 14.78 -0.90 -5.91
C PHE A 180 14.81 0.43 -5.17
N PHE A 181 15.69 0.57 -4.19
CA PHE A 181 15.85 1.82 -3.43
C PHE A 181 17.32 2.26 -3.46
N ASP A 182 17.53 3.47 -3.96
CA ASP A 182 18.82 4.16 -3.89
C ASP A 182 19.15 4.54 -2.43
N GLU A 183 20.43 4.73 -2.16
CA GLU A 183 20.91 5.10 -0.83
C GLU A 183 20.33 6.42 -0.31
N SER A 184 19.98 7.36 -1.18
CA SER A 184 19.26 8.58 -0.79
C SER A 184 17.88 8.28 -0.22
N THR A 185 17.14 7.37 -0.87
CA THR A 185 15.80 6.96 -0.46
C THR A 185 15.85 6.17 0.84
N LEU A 186 16.83 5.27 0.98
CA LEU A 186 17.06 4.53 2.23
C LEU A 186 17.41 5.46 3.40
N ARG A 187 18.24 6.48 3.19
CA ARG A 187 18.56 7.48 4.22
C ARG A 187 17.34 8.33 4.58
N TRP A 188 16.56 8.75 3.59
CA TRP A 188 15.31 9.47 3.84
C TRP A 188 14.34 8.62 4.65
N PHE A 189 14.15 7.36 4.26
CA PHE A 189 13.30 6.40 4.97
C PHE A 189 13.76 6.19 6.41
N GLU A 190 15.04 5.93 6.63
CA GLU A 190 15.62 5.80 7.98
C GLU A 190 15.41 7.07 8.81
N GLY A 191 15.56 8.26 8.20
CA GLY A 191 15.23 9.55 8.83
C GLY A 191 13.78 9.62 9.30
N LYS A 192 12.82 9.26 8.44
CA LYS A 192 11.39 9.22 8.77
C LYS A 192 11.04 8.20 9.84
N MET A 193 11.68 7.05 9.82
CA MET A 193 11.48 6.04 10.86
C MET A 193 11.96 6.50 12.24
N ASN A 194 12.97 7.37 12.30
CA ASN A 194 13.48 7.97 13.53
C ASN A 194 12.64 9.15 14.08
N GLU A 195 11.67 9.67 13.32
CA GLU A 195 10.79 10.73 13.81
C GLU A 195 9.92 10.22 14.99
N ASN A 196 9.81 10.99 16.07
CA ASN A 196 9.06 10.58 17.26
C ASN A 196 7.55 10.75 17.02
N THR A 197 6.79 9.67 17.19
CA THR A 197 5.33 9.65 17.02
C THR A 197 4.56 9.88 18.33
N GLN A 198 5.24 10.21 19.44
CA GLN A 198 4.62 10.47 20.74
C GLN A 198 3.64 9.36 21.18
N GLY A 199 3.99 8.10 20.93
CA GLY A 199 3.18 6.93 21.26
C GLY A 199 2.16 6.51 20.18
N LYS A 200 2.03 7.26 19.09
CA LYS A 200 1.24 6.85 17.90
C LYS A 200 2.05 5.90 17.01
N LYS A 201 1.37 5.17 16.13
CA LYS A 201 1.99 4.13 15.28
C LYS A 201 2.54 4.68 13.97
N LYS A 202 3.52 3.95 13.43
CA LYS A 202 4.03 4.16 12.07
C LYS A 202 3.44 3.12 11.11
N PHE A 203 3.14 3.55 9.90
CA PHE A 203 2.69 2.70 8.81
C PHE A 203 3.62 2.92 7.63
N VAL A 204 4.23 1.84 7.13
CA VAL A 204 5.05 1.86 5.92
C VAL A 204 4.23 1.24 4.79
N ILE A 205 4.04 2.02 3.73
CA ILE A 205 3.30 1.61 2.54
C ILE A 205 4.33 1.36 1.47
N VAL A 206 4.42 0.12 0.99
CA VAL A 206 5.35 -0.33 -0.05
C VAL A 206 4.69 -1.44 -0.84
N HIS A 207 4.78 -1.41 -2.17
CA HIS A 207 4.02 -2.35 -2.98
C HIS A 207 4.50 -3.79 -2.81
N GLN A 208 5.81 -4.02 -2.93
CA GLN A 208 6.39 -5.35 -2.81
C GLN A 208 6.38 -5.82 -1.35
N SER A 209 5.99 -7.08 -1.17
CA SER A 209 6.01 -7.75 0.13
C SER A 209 7.44 -8.02 0.59
N LEU A 210 7.73 -7.76 1.87
CA LEU A 210 9.02 -8.14 2.46
C LEU A 210 9.19 -9.67 2.42
N ASN A 211 10.37 -10.13 2.00
CA ASN A 211 10.67 -11.55 1.87
C ASN A 211 10.46 -12.30 3.19
N ASP A 212 10.06 -13.57 3.16
CA ASP A 212 9.95 -14.43 4.35
C ASP A 212 9.12 -13.84 5.51
N THR A 213 8.07 -13.07 5.18
CA THR A 213 7.13 -12.51 6.18
C THR A 213 5.77 -13.19 6.19
N HIS A 214 5.35 -13.75 5.05
CA HIS A 214 4.07 -14.44 4.90
C HIS A 214 4.08 -15.38 3.69
N TRP A 215 3.06 -16.22 3.55
CA TRP A 215 2.93 -17.12 2.40
C TRP A 215 3.03 -16.35 1.08
N ARG A 216 3.89 -16.86 0.19
CA ARG A 216 4.18 -16.28 -1.14
C ARG A 216 4.88 -14.92 -1.15
N ALA A 217 5.34 -14.40 -0.02
CA ALA A 217 6.04 -13.11 0.02
C ALA A 217 7.28 -13.03 -0.91
N ASN A 218 7.89 -14.18 -1.23
CA ASN A 218 9.04 -14.28 -2.14
C ASN A 218 8.66 -14.52 -3.62
N LEU A 219 7.38 -14.66 -3.96
CA LEU A 219 6.95 -14.85 -5.34
C LEU A 219 7.17 -13.57 -6.15
N PHE A 220 7.23 -13.74 -7.48
CA PHE A 220 7.39 -12.62 -8.42
C PHE A 220 8.60 -11.73 -8.06
N GLY A 221 9.74 -12.36 -7.75
CA GLY A 221 10.98 -11.66 -7.42
C GLY A 221 11.08 -11.18 -5.96
N GLY A 222 10.01 -11.29 -5.16
CA GLY A 222 9.99 -10.82 -3.78
C GLY A 222 10.19 -9.30 -3.68
N PHE A 223 10.77 -8.85 -2.58
CA PHE A 223 10.94 -7.42 -2.31
C PHE A 223 11.93 -6.72 -3.26
N GLY A 224 13.12 -7.32 -3.45
CA GLY A 224 14.22 -6.71 -4.20
C GLY A 224 15.54 -6.75 -3.42
N GLU A 225 16.59 -6.14 -3.98
CA GLU A 225 17.96 -6.21 -3.43
C GLU A 225 18.07 -5.60 -2.01
N GLN A 226 17.26 -4.59 -1.70
CA GLN A 226 17.30 -3.87 -0.42
C GLN A 226 16.42 -4.49 0.69
N ASP A 227 15.84 -5.68 0.48
CA ASP A 227 14.98 -6.35 1.47
C ASP A 227 15.62 -6.42 2.88
N LYS A 228 16.88 -6.87 2.94
CA LYS A 228 17.63 -6.97 4.19
C LYS A 228 17.80 -5.59 4.84
N ARG A 229 18.16 -4.57 4.07
CA ARG A 229 18.42 -3.22 4.57
C ARG A 229 17.15 -2.56 5.11
N ILE A 230 16.02 -2.73 4.42
CA ILE A 230 14.72 -2.26 4.89
C ILE A 230 14.34 -2.95 6.21
N LYS A 231 14.51 -4.27 6.31
CA LYS A 231 14.25 -5.01 7.56
C LYS A 231 15.13 -4.56 8.72
N GLU A 232 16.41 -4.30 8.48
CA GLU A 232 17.33 -3.75 9.50
C GLU A 232 16.85 -2.39 10.03
N ILE A 233 16.36 -1.51 9.15
CA ILE A 233 15.77 -0.24 9.57
C ILE A 233 14.53 -0.52 10.43
N LEU A 234 13.60 -1.32 9.94
CA LEU A 234 12.34 -1.64 10.62
C LEU A 234 12.52 -2.32 11.98
N LEU A 235 13.53 -3.18 12.14
CA LEU A 235 13.81 -3.88 13.42
C LEU A 235 14.12 -2.92 14.57
N ARG A 236 14.61 -1.71 14.27
CA ARG A 236 14.84 -0.65 15.28
C ARG A 236 13.55 0.10 15.65
N HIS A 237 12.45 -0.16 14.95
CA HIS A 237 11.15 0.48 15.14
C HIS A 237 10.03 -0.57 15.21
N PRO A 238 10.00 -1.42 16.26
CA PRO A 238 9.11 -2.59 16.33
C PRO A 238 7.61 -2.25 16.36
N GLU A 239 7.23 -1.00 16.62
CA GLU A 239 5.83 -0.54 16.60
C GLU A 239 5.34 -0.06 15.22
N THR A 240 5.91 -0.65 14.16
CA THR A 240 5.62 -0.29 12.76
C THR A 240 4.76 -1.34 12.08
N PHE A 241 3.72 -0.89 11.38
CA PHE A 241 2.92 -1.73 10.49
C PHE A 241 3.36 -1.56 9.05
N ILE A 242 3.27 -2.62 8.26
CA ILE A 242 3.62 -2.59 6.85
C ILE A 242 2.38 -2.99 6.04
N ILE A 243 2.07 -2.19 5.02
CA ILE A 243 0.95 -2.40 4.11
C ILE A 243 1.53 -2.58 2.70
N SER A 244 1.28 -3.75 2.12
CA SER A 244 1.78 -4.13 0.78
C SER A 244 0.73 -4.84 -0.06
N GLY A 245 0.99 -4.91 -1.37
CA GLY A 245 0.19 -5.60 -2.38
C GLY A 245 1.00 -6.72 -3.05
N HIS A 246 1.08 -6.70 -4.39
CA HIS A 246 1.93 -7.49 -5.29
C HIS A 246 1.59 -8.98 -5.39
N ILE A 247 1.25 -9.62 -4.28
CA ILE A 247 1.10 -11.08 -4.20
C ILE A 247 -0.35 -11.54 -4.45
N HIS A 248 -1.32 -10.61 -4.40
CA HIS A 248 -2.76 -10.90 -4.57
C HIS A 248 -3.25 -12.04 -3.66
N ASN A 249 -2.71 -12.11 -2.44
CA ASN A 249 -3.21 -13.07 -1.45
C ASN A 249 -4.64 -12.66 -1.09
N GLY A 250 -5.60 -13.53 -1.38
CA GLY A 250 -6.98 -13.34 -0.94
C GLY A 250 -7.10 -13.51 0.58
N PHE A 251 -8.18 -13.01 1.16
CA PHE A 251 -8.48 -13.14 2.59
C PHE A 251 -8.52 -14.59 3.12
N GLY A 252 -8.65 -15.59 2.24
CA GLY A 252 -8.58 -17.01 2.60
C GLY A 252 -7.16 -17.52 2.92
N VAL A 253 -6.15 -16.64 2.89
CA VAL A 253 -4.75 -16.98 3.16
C VAL A 253 -4.15 -16.10 4.27
N LEU A 254 -5.00 -15.52 5.12
CA LEU A 254 -4.53 -14.79 6.28
C LEU A 254 -3.83 -15.75 7.25
N GLU A 255 -2.52 -15.59 7.41
CA GLU A 255 -1.71 -16.33 8.37
C GLU A 255 -1.07 -15.33 9.33
N ALA A 256 -1.29 -15.49 10.63
CA ALA A 256 -0.58 -14.73 11.65
C ALA A 256 0.75 -15.43 11.95
N MET A 257 1.83 -14.95 11.33
CA MET A 257 3.18 -15.48 11.58
C MET A 257 3.85 -14.71 12.70
N GLN A 258 3.90 -15.29 13.90
CA GLN A 258 4.72 -14.75 14.99
C GLN A 258 6.19 -15.10 14.72
N LYS A 259 7.02 -14.09 14.44
CA LYS A 259 8.47 -14.27 14.33
C LYS A 259 9.08 -14.11 15.71
N ASN A 260 9.64 -15.18 16.27
CA ASN A 260 10.41 -15.08 17.51
C ASN A 260 11.64 -14.22 17.24
N SER A 261 11.71 -13.06 17.87
CA SER A 261 12.92 -12.23 17.86
C SER A 261 14.01 -13.00 18.59
N ALA A 262 14.99 -13.53 17.87
CA ALA A 262 16.21 -14.03 18.51
C ALA A 262 16.94 -12.82 19.11
N HIS A 263 17.08 -12.81 20.43
CA HIS A 263 17.93 -11.89 21.17
C HIS A 263 19.41 -12.27 21.01
#